data_AF-A0A2M7EKV7-F1
#
_entry.id   AF-A0A2M7EKV7-F1
#
_cell.length_a   1.000
_cell.length_b   1.000
_cell.length_c   1.000
_cell.angle_alpha   90.00
_cell.angle_beta   90.00
_cell.angle_gamma   90.00
#
_symmetry.space_group_name_H-M   'P 1'
#
loop_
_entity.id
_entity.type
_entity.pdbx_description
1 polymer ?
#
loop_
_entity_poly.entity_id
_entity_poly.type
_entity_poly.pdbx_seq_one_letter_code
_entity_poly.pdbx_strand_id
1 'polypeptide(L)'
;PKSMPGEFGNVSIFGHSTLPQLYNEKDYKTIFTYLPSLEKGDAIFVEVGDLEYEYEVTDMFVVNPDKISVLDQQYDAAYLTLVTCVPPGTFWKRLIVKAKLLRLP
;
A
#
# COMPACT_ATOMS: atom_id res chain seq x y z
N PRO A 1 13.38 1.51 1.58
CA PRO A 1 12.69 1.73 2.88
C PRO A 1 13.72 2.05 3.96
N LYS A 2 13.46 3.05 4.82
CA LYS A 2 14.33 3.34 5.97
C LYS A 2 13.96 2.51 7.21
N SER A 3 12.73 2.00 7.24
CA SER A 3 12.19 1.11 8.27
C SER A 3 11.77 -0.23 7.64
N MET A 4 11.88 -1.31 8.39
CA MET A 4 11.38 -2.65 8.03
C MET A 4 9.94 -2.85 8.53
N PRO A 5 9.17 -3.80 7.97
CA PRO A 5 7.88 -4.20 8.54
C PRO A 5 8.01 -4.56 10.03
N GLY A 6 7.07 -4.07 10.85
CA GLY A 6 7.07 -4.24 12.29
C GLY A 6 7.84 -3.17 13.07
N GLU A 7 8.76 -2.44 12.43
CA GLU A 7 9.47 -1.32 13.04
C GLU A 7 8.65 -0.03 13.01
N PHE A 8 8.87 0.84 14.00
CA PHE A 8 8.29 2.17 13.98
C PHE A 8 8.80 2.95 12.76
N GLY A 9 7.89 3.63 12.08
CA GLY A 9 8.16 4.21 10.77
C GLY A 9 7.08 3.85 9.76
N ASN A 10 7.36 4.20 8.52
CA ASN A 10 6.45 3.96 7.40
C ASN A 10 7.16 3.17 6.30
N VAL A 11 6.72 1.92 6.08
CA VAL A 11 7.09 1.11 4.93
C VAL A 11 6.21 1.52 3.76
N SER A 12 6.80 1.94 2.64
CA SER A 12 6.06 2.31 1.43
C SER A 12 6.30 1.31 0.31
N ILE A 13 5.22 0.75 -0.25
CA ILE A 13 5.23 -0.20 -1.35
C ILE A 13 4.45 0.40 -2.52
N PHE A 14 5.06 0.36 -3.71
CA PHE A 14 4.48 0.85 -4.94
C PHE A 14 4.16 -0.32 -5.87
N GLY A 15 3.02 -0.25 -6.54
CA GLY A 15 2.64 -1.25 -7.52
C GLY A 15 1.81 -0.64 -8.64
N HIS A 16 1.90 -1.25 -9.81
CA HIS A 16 1.21 -0.78 -11.00
C HIS A 16 -0.24 -1.30 -11.04
N SER A 17 -1.10 -0.47 -11.62
CA SER A 17 -2.49 -0.78 -11.93
C SER A 17 -2.71 -0.66 -13.43
N THR A 18 -3.41 -1.60 -14.03
CA THR A 18 -3.86 -1.57 -15.43
C THR A 18 -5.38 -1.57 -15.50
N LEU A 19 -5.94 -1.53 -16.71
CA LEU A 19 -7.37 -1.80 -16.87
C LEU A 19 -7.70 -3.19 -16.31
N PRO A 20 -8.82 -3.39 -15.59
CA PRO A 20 -9.19 -4.67 -15.00
C PRO A 20 -9.20 -5.84 -15.99
N GLN A 21 -9.55 -5.60 -17.26
CA GLN A 21 -9.54 -6.60 -18.32
C GLN A 21 -8.15 -7.14 -18.67
N LEU A 22 -7.09 -6.43 -18.27
CA LEU A 22 -5.69 -6.78 -18.49
C LEU A 22 -5.02 -7.28 -17.20
N TYR A 23 -5.78 -7.53 -16.13
CA TYR A 23 -5.22 -8.05 -14.88
C TYR A 23 -4.61 -9.43 -15.06
N ASN A 24 -3.43 -9.63 -14.49
CA ASN A 24 -2.73 -10.90 -14.44
C ASN A 24 -1.91 -10.97 -13.14
N GLU A 25 -2.31 -11.85 -12.23
CA GLU A 25 -1.66 -12.08 -10.94
C GLU A 25 -0.16 -12.44 -11.05
N LYS A 26 0.27 -12.99 -12.19
CA LYS A 26 1.68 -13.33 -12.46
C LYS A 26 2.48 -12.19 -13.07
N ASP A 27 1.84 -11.08 -13.42
CA ASP A 27 2.49 -9.88 -13.94
C ASP A 27 2.46 -8.76 -12.90
N TYR A 28 3.63 -8.47 -12.34
CA TYR A 28 3.83 -7.40 -11.36
C TYR A 28 3.34 -6.02 -11.85
N LYS A 29 3.21 -5.82 -13.16
CA LYS A 29 2.69 -4.57 -13.75
C LYS A 29 1.20 -4.39 -13.55
N THR A 30 0.50 -5.39 -13.04
CA THR A 30 -0.97 -5.35 -12.87
C THR A 30 -1.42 -5.62 -11.44
N ILE A 31 -0.49 -5.86 -10.53
CA ILE A 31 -0.78 -6.44 -9.21
C ILE A 31 -1.62 -5.54 -8.30
N PHE A 32 -1.58 -4.22 -8.49
CA PHE A 32 -2.39 -3.25 -7.72
C PHE A 32 -3.64 -2.77 -8.47
N THR A 33 -4.03 -3.43 -9.57
CA THR A 33 -5.26 -3.11 -10.31
C THR A 33 -6.51 -3.10 -9.41
N TYR A 34 -6.59 -4.02 -8.44
CA TYR A 34 -7.70 -4.11 -7.48
C TYR A 34 -7.42 -3.46 -6.12
N LEU A 35 -6.28 -2.78 -5.92
CA LEU A 35 -6.01 -2.04 -4.69
C LEU A 35 -7.15 -1.06 -4.30
N PRO A 36 -7.85 -0.39 -5.24
CA PRO A 36 -8.99 0.47 -4.91
C PRO A 36 -10.22 -0.24 -4.34
N SER A 37 -10.30 -1.58 -4.36
CA SER A 37 -11.43 -2.32 -3.77
C SER A 37 -11.26 -2.61 -2.28
N LEU A 38 -10.13 -2.23 -1.67
CA LEU A 38 -9.97 -2.32 -0.23
C LEU A 38 -10.91 -1.36 0.50
N GLU A 39 -11.21 -1.69 1.75
CA GLU A 39 -11.97 -0.87 2.68
C GLU A 39 -11.21 -0.68 4.00
N LYS A 40 -11.64 0.31 4.80
CA LYS A 40 -11.10 0.49 6.16
C LYS A 40 -11.46 -0.73 7.01
N GLY A 41 -10.48 -1.25 7.74
CA GLY A 41 -10.61 -2.48 8.51
C GLY A 41 -10.13 -3.74 7.79
N ASP A 42 -9.82 -3.68 6.49
CA ASP A 42 -9.26 -4.83 5.78
C ASP A 42 -7.85 -5.16 6.30
N ALA A 43 -7.55 -6.45 6.37
CA ALA A 43 -6.24 -6.95 6.77
C ALA A 43 -5.28 -7.03 5.58
N ILE A 44 -4.01 -6.68 5.82
CA ILE A 44 -2.89 -6.81 4.90
C ILE A 44 -1.79 -7.62 5.59
N PHE A 45 -1.46 -8.77 5.01
CA PHE A 45 -0.38 -9.63 5.49
C PHE A 45 0.91 -9.30 4.73
N VAL A 46 1.98 -9.05 5.48
CA VAL A 46 3.32 -8.80 4.93
C VAL A 46 4.25 -9.89 5.44
N GLU A 47 4.83 -10.66 4.52
CA GLU A 47 5.79 -11.71 4.85
C GLU A 47 7.23 -11.24 4.59
N VAL A 48 8.12 -11.46 5.56
CA VAL A 48 9.56 -11.22 5.44
C VAL A 48 10.32 -12.43 5.97
N GLY A 49 10.76 -13.30 5.06
CA GLY A 49 11.30 -14.61 5.45
C GLY A 49 10.18 -15.48 6.05
N ASP A 50 10.39 -16.01 7.25
CA ASP A 50 9.41 -16.83 7.98
C ASP A 50 8.50 -16.00 8.92
N LEU A 51 8.58 -14.66 8.86
CA LEU A 51 7.82 -13.76 9.72
C LEU A 51 6.65 -13.15 8.96
N GLU A 52 5.44 -13.24 9.52
CA GLU A 52 4.21 -12.63 9.01
C GLU A 52 3.80 -11.45 9.91
N TYR A 53 3.50 -10.31 9.29
CA TYR A 53 3.01 -9.11 9.97
C TYR A 53 1.61 -8.77 9.47
N GLU A 54 0.66 -8.63 10.39
CA GLU A 54 -0.71 -8.24 10.07
C GLU A 54 -0.88 -6.73 10.26
N TYR A 55 -1.27 -6.04 9.20
CA TYR A 55 -1.64 -4.63 9.21
C TYR A 55 -3.14 -4.47 8.95
N GLU A 56 -3.75 -3.46 9.53
CA GLU A 56 -5.15 -3.10 9.26
C GLU A 56 -5.20 -1.79 8.47
N VAL A 57 -6.02 -1.73 7.42
CA VAL A 57 -6.26 -0.51 6.64
C VAL A 57 -6.98 0.51 7.52
N THR A 58 -6.33 1.66 7.73
CA THR A 58 -6.83 2.75 8.57
C THR A 58 -7.38 3.92 7.75
N ASP A 59 -6.81 4.17 6.56
CA ASP A 59 -7.25 5.25 5.70
C ASP A 59 -6.98 5.01 4.22
N MET A 60 -7.80 5.62 3.36
CA MET A 60 -7.68 5.55 1.91
C MET A 60 -8.08 6.88 1.29
N PHE A 61 -7.20 7.45 0.46
CA PHE A 61 -7.48 8.74 -0.19
C PHE A 61 -6.69 8.92 -1.49
N VAL A 62 -7.19 9.83 -2.34
CA VAL A 62 -6.60 10.13 -3.65
C VAL A 62 -5.84 11.45 -3.62
N VAL A 63 -4.61 11.45 -4.14
CA VAL A 63 -3.74 12.63 -4.22
C VAL A 63 -3.25 12.91 -5.64
N ASN A 64 -2.73 14.12 -5.85
CA ASN A 64 -1.96 14.43 -7.06
C ASN A 64 -0.61 13.69 -7.06
N PRO A 65 -0.04 13.37 -8.25
CA PRO A 65 1.24 12.66 -8.34
C PRO A 65 2.43 13.38 -7.69
N ASP A 66 2.37 14.70 -7.53
CA ASP A 66 3.40 15.55 -6.91
C ASP A 66 3.29 15.62 -5.37
N LYS A 67 2.25 15.04 -4.76
CA LYS A 67 2.03 15.04 -3.31
C LYS A 67 2.93 14.01 -2.60
N ILE A 68 4.22 14.29 -2.52
CA ILE A 68 5.24 13.39 -1.95
C ILE A 68 5.14 13.19 -0.44
N SER A 69 4.52 14.14 0.30
CA SER A 69 4.43 14.09 1.77
C SER A 69 3.66 12.88 2.32
N VAL A 70 2.97 12.13 1.47
CA VAL A 70 2.33 10.86 1.85
C VAL A 70 3.34 9.76 2.19
N LEU A 71 4.61 9.94 1.83
CA LEU A 71 5.71 9.00 2.08
C LEU A 71 6.54 9.38 3.30
N ASP A 72 6.22 10.49 3.97
CA ASP A 72 6.94 10.96 5.14
C ASP A 72 6.94 9.89 6.24
N GLN A 73 8.03 9.85 6.99
CA GLN A 73 8.18 8.93 8.11
C GLN A 73 7.44 9.47 9.33
N GLN A 74 6.75 8.56 10.03
CA GLN A 74 6.12 8.80 11.32
C GLN A 74 6.55 7.66 12.23
N TYR A 75 7.11 7.99 13.39
CA TYR A 75 7.78 7.03 14.28
C TYR A 75 6.99 6.77 15.58
N ASP A 76 5.69 7.08 15.60
CA ASP A 76 4.77 6.83 16.71
C ASP A 76 4.08 5.46 16.62
N ALA A 77 4.15 4.80 15.46
CA ALA A 77 3.79 3.40 15.27
C ALA A 77 4.48 2.80 14.04
N ALA A 78 4.19 1.53 13.75
CA ALA A 78 4.58 0.85 12.51
C ALA A 78 3.45 1.00 11.47
N TYR A 79 3.77 1.66 10.36
CA TYR A 79 2.83 1.96 9.28
C TYR A 79 3.24 1.27 7.97
N LEU A 80 2.24 0.94 7.17
CA LEU A 80 2.37 0.48 5.79
C LEU A 80 1.60 1.45 4.89
N THR A 81 2.24 1.89 3.81
CA THR A 81 1.63 2.70 2.75
C THR A 81 1.70 1.96 1.43
N LEU A 82 0.54 1.64 0.84
CA LEU A 82 0.45 1.10 -0.51
C LEU A 82 0.07 2.22 -1.48
N VAL A 83 0.76 2.29 -2.62
CA VAL A 83 0.58 3.35 -3.62
C VAL A 83 0.37 2.77 -5.00
N THR A 84 -0.70 3.21 -5.67
CA THR A 84 -0.94 2.90 -7.09
C THR A 84 -1.52 4.09 -7.85
N CYS A 85 -1.59 3.98 -9.18
CA CYS A 85 -2.25 4.97 -10.02
C CYS A 85 -3.76 4.77 -10.02
N VAL A 86 -4.53 5.86 -10.08
CA VAL A 86 -5.98 5.78 -10.27
C VAL A 86 -6.49 6.89 -11.21
N PRO A 87 -7.57 6.64 -11.98
CA PRO A 87 -8.23 5.33 -12.19
C PRO A 87 -7.30 4.28 -12.85
N PRO A 88 -7.58 2.97 -12.71
CA PRO A 88 -6.72 1.93 -13.25
C PRO A 88 -6.47 2.09 -14.75
N GLY A 89 -5.22 1.91 -15.20
CA GLY A 89 -4.81 2.16 -16.59
C GLY A 89 -4.48 3.61 -16.93
N THR A 90 -4.60 4.55 -15.98
CA THR A 90 -4.17 5.95 -16.12
C THR A 90 -3.00 6.29 -15.19
N PHE A 91 -2.47 7.50 -15.28
CA PHE A 91 -1.42 8.01 -14.36
C PHE A 91 -1.84 9.32 -13.66
N TRP A 92 -3.12 9.70 -13.76
CA TRP A 92 -3.61 11.03 -13.41
C TRP A 92 -3.50 11.36 -11.92
N LYS A 93 -3.79 10.37 -11.06
CA LYS A 93 -3.76 10.52 -9.61
C LYS A 93 -3.06 9.32 -8.97
N ARG A 94 -2.86 9.39 -7.65
CA ARG A 94 -2.40 8.26 -6.84
C ARG A 94 -3.45 7.92 -5.81
N LEU A 95 -3.78 6.65 -5.69
CA LEU A 95 -4.46 6.11 -4.51
C LEU A 95 -3.39 5.81 -3.48
N ILE A 96 -3.64 6.29 -2.26
CA ILE A 96 -2.84 6.01 -1.08
C ILE A 96 -3.69 5.18 -0.13
N VAL A 97 -3.21 3.98 0.19
CA VAL A 97 -3.79 3.13 1.25
C VAL A 97 -2.83 3.19 2.43
N LYS A 98 -3.33 3.62 3.58
CA LYS A 98 -2.59 3.69 4.84
C LYS A 98 -3.07 2.56 5.74
N ALA A 99 -2.13 1.76 6.22
CA ALA A 99 -2.39 0.69 7.17
C ALA A 99 -1.45 0.80 8.37
N LYS A 100 -1.91 0.30 9.52
CA LYS A 100 -1.16 0.32 10.77
C LYS A 100 -1.01 -1.11 11.27
N LEU A 101 0.15 -1.44 11.83
CA LEU A 101 0.40 -2.77 12.37
C LEU A 101 -0.64 -3.11 13.44
N LEU A 102 -1.32 -4.25 13.25
CA LEU A 102 -2.29 -4.81 14.17
C LEU A 102 -1.65 -5.87 15.07
N ARG A 103 -0.78 -6.73 14.52
CA ARG A 103 -0.13 -7.83 15.25
C ARG A 103 1.32 -8.04 14.78
N LEU A 104 2.20 -8.29 15.74
CA LEU A 104 3.59 -8.73 15.50
C LEU A 104 3.63 -10.24 15.17
N PRO A 105 4.68 -10.73 14.47
CA PRO A 105 4.85 -12.15 14.16
C PRO A 105 4.81 -13.05 15.39
#